data_AF-A0A0C9WA85-F1
#
_entry.id   AF-A0A0C9WA85-F1
#
_cell.length_a   1.000
_cell.length_b   1.000
_cell.length_c   1.000
_cell.angle_alpha   90.00
_cell.angle_beta   90.00
_cell.angle_gamma   90.00
#
_symmetry.space_group_name_H-M   'P 1'
#
loop_
_entity.id
_entity.type
_entity.pdbx_description
1 polymer ?
#
loop_
_entity_poly.entity_id
_entity_poly.type
_entity_poly.pdbx_seq_one_letter_code
_entity_poly.pdbx_strand_id
1 'polypeptide(L)'
;MTLGSDENRSPTTPRQQPTRHAPAKKKATATRQSKSARPATRDVLQDKNNELSAEVERLMAQLRQAQETRDTADKAAQAAETARAAAEENARGAGVRANGSTATRMIARPSHTELNKGPVGRLARAMGLENKKSDYLAIVFVDHESPEWVLLGYDIQASVHHLCSRVGLDFNVKFVDQPPAALGKLFRLARHSHPELERFQNDWATAALVRQYLQNKRKQENKKRKAEAEPRNRGNKRSRFDDYDDDEEDNEDEDEEETRRGSGRSAAAASGDLDEDIDEDEDAASDADE
;
A
#
# COMPACT_ATOMS: atom_id res chain seq x y z
N MET A 1 10.99 17.62 17.80
CA MET A 1 11.65 16.59 18.62
C MET A 1 12.47 15.75 17.67
N THR A 2 13.75 16.09 17.58
CA THR A 2 14.76 15.53 16.68
C THR A 2 15.48 14.38 17.39
N LEU A 3 15.28 13.16 16.90
CA LEU A 3 16.13 12.00 17.18
C LEU A 3 17.07 11.90 15.97
N GLY A 4 18.40 12.02 16.06
CA GLY A 4 19.31 11.27 16.93
C GLY A 4 19.32 9.81 16.44
N SER A 5 20.37 9.23 15.88
CA SER A 5 21.79 9.56 15.91
C SER A 5 22.53 8.82 14.80
N ASP A 6 23.69 9.37 14.43
CA ASP A 6 24.77 8.81 13.63
C ASP A 6 25.00 7.29 13.79
N GLU A 7 24.95 6.55 12.67
CA GLU A 7 25.60 5.25 12.53
C GLU A 7 26.84 5.38 11.64
N ASN A 8 27.84 6.07 12.19
CA ASN A 8 29.14 6.28 11.60
C ASN A 8 30.01 5.02 11.78
N ARG A 9 29.76 3.97 10.98
CA ARG A 9 30.60 2.77 10.96
C ARG A 9 31.87 3.03 10.16
N SER A 10 32.94 3.36 10.87
CA SER A 10 34.29 3.48 10.32
C SER A 10 34.77 2.15 9.72
N PRO A 11 35.47 2.16 8.58
CA PRO A 11 36.11 0.96 8.03
C PRO A 11 37.36 0.61 8.86
N THR A 12 37.29 -0.54 9.53
CA THR A 12 38.42 -1.21 10.18
C THR A 12 39.57 -1.39 9.17
N THR A 13 40.62 -0.59 9.33
CA THR A 13 41.87 -0.72 8.57
C THR A 13 42.69 -1.87 9.16
N PRO A 14 43.19 -2.82 8.35
CA PRO A 14 44.09 -3.85 8.86
C PRO A 14 45.45 -3.23 9.24
N ARG A 15 45.72 -3.29 10.53
CA ARG A 15 46.97 -2.95 11.22
C ARG A 15 48.15 -3.74 10.64
N GLN A 16 48.91 -3.14 9.73
CA GLN A 16 50.21 -3.66 9.31
C GLN A 16 51.22 -3.49 10.45
N GLN A 17 51.77 -4.61 10.93
CA GLN A 17 52.86 -4.62 11.90
C GLN A 17 54.19 -4.28 11.20
N PRO A 18 55.01 -3.37 11.75
CA PRO A 18 56.37 -3.17 11.28
C PRO A 18 57.28 -4.27 11.86
N THR A 19 57.67 -5.25 11.04
CA THR A 19 58.76 -6.18 11.38
C THR A 19 60.09 -5.44 11.34
N ARG A 20 60.50 -4.94 12.50
CA ARG A 20 61.87 -4.50 12.78
C ARG A 20 62.82 -5.70 12.72
N HIS A 21 63.49 -5.89 11.59
CA HIS A 21 64.71 -6.69 11.54
C HIS A 21 65.93 -5.76 11.51
N ALA A 22 66.64 -5.74 12.62
CA ALA A 22 67.95 -5.11 12.76
C ALA A 22 69.01 -5.93 12.01
N PRO A 23 69.86 -5.32 11.17
CA PRO A 23 71.03 -6.03 10.67
C PRO A 23 72.20 -5.91 11.65
N ALA A 24 72.67 -7.07 12.08
CA ALA A 24 73.88 -7.24 12.88
C ALA A 24 75.12 -6.71 12.14
N LYS A 25 75.89 -5.89 12.85
CA LYS A 25 77.22 -5.43 12.45
C LYS A 25 78.17 -6.63 12.31
N LYS A 26 78.65 -6.91 11.10
CA LYS A 26 79.90 -7.66 10.90
C LYS A 26 80.86 -6.80 10.10
N LYS A 27 81.87 -6.26 10.80
CA LYS A 27 83.07 -5.68 10.22
C LYS A 27 83.86 -6.80 9.55
N ALA A 28 84.05 -6.71 8.24
CA ALA A 28 85.09 -7.44 7.52
C ALA A 28 85.84 -6.45 6.63
N THR A 29 87.02 -6.09 7.09
CA THR A 29 88.04 -5.34 6.36
C THR A 29 88.56 -6.23 5.24
N ALA A 30 88.32 -5.86 3.98
CA ALA A 30 89.00 -6.47 2.83
C ALA A 30 89.29 -5.40 1.79
N THR A 31 90.49 -4.83 1.91
CA THR A 31 91.22 -4.13 0.86
C THR A 31 91.30 -5.00 -0.39
N ARG A 32 90.69 -4.59 -1.50
CA ARG A 32 91.13 -5.02 -2.84
C ARG A 32 90.59 -4.13 -3.96
N GLN A 33 91.50 -3.36 -4.53
CA GLN A 33 91.54 -2.79 -5.88
C GLN A 33 90.39 -3.22 -6.82
N SER A 34 89.34 -2.41 -6.94
CA SER A 34 88.42 -2.47 -8.08
C SER A 34 88.92 -1.53 -9.18
N LYS A 35 89.67 -2.11 -10.11
CA LYS A 35 90.04 -1.50 -11.40
C LYS A 35 88.78 -0.95 -12.08
N SER A 36 88.80 0.36 -12.36
CA SER A 36 88.17 1.06 -13.49
C SER A 36 87.18 0.19 -14.30
N ALA A 37 85.94 0.10 -13.81
CA ALA A 37 84.83 -0.46 -14.56
C ALA A 37 84.38 0.58 -15.59
N ARG A 38 84.95 0.43 -16.79
CA ARG A 38 84.52 0.81 -18.14
C ARG A 38 83.48 1.94 -18.28
N PRO A 39 83.81 3.05 -19.00
CA PRO A 39 82.86 4.12 -19.33
C PRO A 39 81.59 3.65 -20.08
N ALA A 40 81.69 2.55 -20.83
CA ALA A 40 80.56 2.01 -21.61
C ALA A 40 79.33 1.59 -20.77
N THR A 41 79.47 1.25 -19.49
CA THR A 41 78.31 0.92 -18.65
C THR A 41 77.59 2.15 -18.12
N ARG A 42 78.27 3.31 -18.07
CA ARG A 42 77.68 4.57 -17.63
C ARG A 42 76.71 5.12 -18.67
N ASP A 43 77.09 5.07 -19.94
CA ASP A 43 76.27 5.59 -21.04
C ASP A 43 74.96 4.79 -21.16
N VAL A 44 75.02 3.45 -21.06
CA VAL A 44 73.83 2.59 -21.06
C VAL A 44 72.89 2.89 -19.88
N LEU A 45 73.43 3.23 -18.71
CA LEU A 45 72.60 3.60 -17.55
C LEU A 45 71.97 4.98 -17.73
N GLN A 46 72.67 5.91 -18.38
CA GLN A 46 72.15 7.24 -18.68
C GLN A 46 71.03 7.16 -19.72
N ASP A 47 71.18 6.35 -20.77
CA ASP A 47 70.14 6.12 -21.77
C ASP A 47 68.87 5.52 -21.15
N LYS A 48 69.02 4.50 -20.28
CA LYS A 48 67.88 3.92 -19.55
C LYS A 48 67.21 4.91 -18.60
N ASN A 49 67.97 5.81 -17.99
CA ASN A 49 67.40 6.83 -17.11
C ASN A 49 66.60 7.86 -17.92
N ASN A 50 67.08 8.23 -19.11
CA ASN A 50 66.35 9.09 -20.03
C ASN A 50 65.06 8.41 -20.53
N GLU A 51 65.12 7.12 -20.89
CA GLU A 51 63.95 6.32 -21.30
C GLU A 51 62.90 6.22 -20.18
N LEU A 52 63.34 5.90 -18.95
CA LEU A 52 62.45 5.87 -17.79
C LEU A 52 61.85 7.24 -17.48
N SER A 53 62.62 8.31 -17.63
CA SER A 53 62.13 9.68 -17.42
C SER A 53 61.06 10.04 -18.46
N ALA A 54 61.26 9.69 -19.73
CA ALA A 54 60.27 9.90 -20.79
C ALA A 54 59.00 9.07 -20.57
N GLU A 55 59.13 7.82 -20.10
CA GLU A 55 57.97 6.97 -19.80
C GLU A 55 57.17 7.48 -18.60
N VAL A 56 57.83 7.98 -17.56
CA VAL A 56 57.16 8.62 -16.41
C VAL A 56 56.38 9.85 -16.87
N GLU A 57 56.95 10.68 -17.75
CA GLU A 57 56.24 11.83 -18.32
C GLU A 57 55.03 11.41 -19.16
N ARG A 58 55.18 10.37 -19.99
CA ARG A 58 54.07 9.79 -20.78
C ARG A 58 52.93 9.28 -19.90
N LEU A 59 53.26 8.53 -18.84
CA LEU A 59 52.26 8.01 -17.89
C LEU A 59 51.58 9.12 -17.11
N MET A 60 52.30 10.17 -16.70
CA MET A 60 51.70 11.33 -16.05
C MET A 60 50.74 12.09 -16.98
N ALA A 61 51.09 12.24 -18.27
CA ALA A 61 50.20 12.85 -19.26
C ALA A 61 48.93 12.00 -19.48
N GLN A 62 49.08 10.67 -19.56
CA GLN A 62 47.95 9.74 -19.70
C GLN A 62 47.03 9.77 -18.46
N LEU A 63 47.59 9.87 -17.26
CA LEU A 63 46.81 9.99 -16.02
C LEU A 63 46.00 11.29 -16.00
N ARG A 64 46.60 12.43 -16.40
CA ARG A 64 45.90 13.71 -16.48
C ARG A 64 44.76 13.67 -17.49
N GLN A 65 45.00 13.12 -18.68
CA GLN A 65 43.96 12.95 -19.69
C GLN A 65 42.81 12.09 -19.17
N ALA A 66 43.11 10.97 -18.49
CA ALA A 66 42.09 10.12 -17.89
C ALA A 66 41.28 10.86 -16.81
N GLN A 67 41.94 11.67 -15.96
CA GLN A 67 41.26 12.49 -14.95
C GLN A 67 40.32 13.53 -15.59
N GLU A 68 40.77 14.23 -16.64
CA GLU A 68 39.91 15.18 -17.36
C GLU A 68 38.69 14.51 -17.99
N THR A 69 38.86 13.31 -18.58
CA THR A 69 37.72 12.56 -19.13
C THR A 69 36.74 12.10 -18.05
N ARG A 70 37.24 11.75 -16.86
CA ARG A 70 36.39 11.40 -15.73
C ARG A 70 35.61 12.60 -15.21
N ASP A 71 36.28 13.74 -15.01
CA ASP A 71 35.64 14.95 -14.51
C ASP A 71 34.57 15.49 -15.46
N THR A 72 34.78 15.35 -16.77
CA THR A 72 33.79 15.70 -17.79
C THR A 72 32.59 14.74 -17.80
N ALA A 73 32.82 13.44 -17.62
CA ALA A 73 31.74 12.45 -17.47
C ALA A 73 30.91 12.68 -16.19
N ASP A 74 31.57 12.97 -15.06
CA ASP A 74 30.90 13.22 -13.78
C ASP A 74 30.03 14.49 -13.84
N LYS A 75 30.52 15.56 -14.49
CA LYS A 75 29.73 16.77 -14.75
C LYS A 75 28.53 16.51 -15.66
N ALA A 76 28.68 15.68 -16.68
CA ALA A 76 27.58 15.31 -17.57
C ALA A 76 26.51 14.48 -16.84
N ALA A 77 26.92 13.57 -15.94
CA ALA A 77 26.00 12.79 -15.12
C ALA A 77 25.18 13.68 -14.16
N GLN A 78 25.84 14.63 -13.47
CA GLN A 78 25.16 15.60 -12.60
C GLN A 78 24.17 16.49 -13.39
N ALA A 79 24.54 16.91 -14.60
CA ALA A 79 23.64 17.67 -15.48
C ALA A 79 22.41 16.82 -15.92
N ALA A 80 22.60 15.53 -16.19
CA ALA A 80 21.51 14.63 -16.54
C ALA A 80 20.57 14.36 -15.34
N GLU A 81 21.11 14.22 -14.14
CA GLU A 81 20.33 14.02 -12.91
C GLU A 81 19.48 15.26 -12.58
N THR A 82 20.08 16.45 -12.65
CA THR A 82 19.36 17.72 -12.45
C THR A 82 18.28 17.95 -13.51
N ALA A 83 18.55 17.59 -14.78
CA ALA A 83 17.55 17.64 -15.85
C ALA A 83 16.38 16.66 -15.61
N ARG A 84 16.66 15.45 -15.09
CA ARG A 84 15.61 14.50 -14.71
C ARG A 84 14.74 15.00 -13.55
N ALA A 85 15.37 15.56 -12.51
CA ALA A 85 14.64 16.15 -11.38
C ALA A 85 13.72 17.30 -11.83
N ALA A 86 14.21 18.19 -12.70
CA ALA A 86 13.40 19.28 -13.27
C ALA A 86 12.27 18.76 -14.16
N ALA A 87 12.51 17.70 -14.95
CA ALA A 87 11.48 17.07 -15.77
C ALA A 87 10.39 16.42 -14.91
N GLU A 88 10.75 15.78 -13.80
CA GLU A 88 9.79 15.18 -12.86
C GLU A 88 8.95 16.24 -12.14
N GLU A 89 9.55 17.37 -11.73
CA GLU A 89 8.82 18.49 -11.14
C GLU A 89 7.81 19.09 -12.13
N ASN A 90 8.23 19.29 -13.38
CA ASN A 90 7.34 19.77 -14.44
C ASN A 90 6.19 18.76 -14.74
N ALA A 91 6.47 17.46 -14.72
CA ALA A 91 5.46 16.43 -14.90
C ALA A 91 4.43 16.43 -13.75
N ARG A 92 4.88 16.63 -12.51
CA ARG A 92 3.97 16.77 -11.35
C ARG A 92 3.07 18.00 -11.48
N GLY A 93 3.59 19.14 -11.95
CA GLY A 93 2.80 20.34 -12.19
C GLY A 93 1.77 20.18 -13.33
N ALA A 94 2.13 19.48 -14.41
CA ALA A 94 1.24 19.25 -15.55
C ALA A 94 0.09 18.29 -15.22
N GLY A 95 0.34 17.25 -14.41
CA GLY A 95 -0.69 16.29 -13.98
C GLY A 95 -1.83 16.92 -13.18
N VAL A 96 -1.55 17.97 -12.41
CA VAL A 96 -2.57 18.68 -11.61
C VAL A 96 -3.50 19.53 -12.49
N ARG A 97 -3.04 20.01 -13.65
CA ARG A 97 -3.84 20.85 -14.57
C ARG A 97 -4.62 20.06 -15.62
N ALA A 98 -4.11 18.90 -16.06
CA ALA A 98 -4.83 18.02 -16.99
C ALA A 98 -5.98 17.24 -16.33
N ASN A 99 -5.97 17.10 -15.00
CA ASN A 99 -7.12 16.64 -14.20
C ASN A 99 -8.09 17.79 -13.85
N GLY A 100 -8.13 18.83 -14.67
CA GLY A 100 -9.22 19.80 -14.65
C GLY A 100 -10.56 19.10 -14.90
N SER A 101 -11.29 18.83 -13.82
CA SER A 101 -12.71 18.49 -13.83
C SER A 101 -13.11 17.18 -14.51
N THR A 102 -12.41 16.08 -14.24
CA THR A 102 -13.17 14.85 -13.97
C THR A 102 -13.79 15.04 -12.60
N ALA A 103 -14.94 15.76 -12.54
CA ALA A 103 -15.78 15.75 -11.36
C ALA A 103 -15.97 14.29 -11.00
N THR A 104 -15.28 13.85 -9.95
CA THR A 104 -15.23 12.46 -9.53
C THR A 104 -16.67 12.02 -9.39
N ARG A 105 -17.17 11.27 -10.38
CA ARG A 105 -18.59 10.97 -10.49
C ARG A 105 -18.96 10.24 -9.21
N MET A 106 -19.67 10.94 -8.33
CA MET A 106 -20.05 10.37 -7.04
C MET A 106 -20.89 9.14 -7.32
N ILE A 107 -20.42 8.00 -6.84
CA ILE A 107 -21.12 6.73 -6.98
C ILE A 107 -22.15 6.70 -5.87
N ALA A 108 -23.41 6.93 -6.24
CA ALA A 108 -24.55 6.79 -5.33
C ALA A 108 -24.63 5.37 -4.78
N ARG A 109 -25.16 5.23 -3.57
CA ARG A 109 -25.38 3.91 -2.96
C ARG A 109 -26.46 3.18 -3.77
N PRO A 110 -26.20 1.96 -4.26
CA PRO A 110 -27.24 1.17 -4.91
C PRO A 110 -28.38 0.84 -3.94
N SER A 111 -29.56 0.56 -4.47
CA SER A 111 -30.72 0.23 -3.65
C SER A 111 -30.47 -1.05 -2.84
N HIS A 112 -31.15 -1.21 -1.69
CA HIS A 112 -30.94 -2.37 -0.83
C HIS A 112 -31.28 -3.69 -1.55
N THR A 113 -32.32 -3.65 -2.40
CA THR A 113 -32.75 -4.79 -3.21
C THR A 113 -31.69 -5.21 -4.23
N GLU A 114 -30.97 -4.27 -4.85
CA GLU A 114 -29.84 -4.56 -5.75
C GLU A 114 -28.62 -5.13 -5.02
N LEU A 115 -28.38 -4.68 -3.79
CA LEU A 115 -27.29 -5.19 -2.95
C LEU A 115 -27.53 -6.64 -2.48
N ASN A 116 -28.79 -7.06 -2.34
CA ASN A 116 -29.15 -8.38 -1.84
C ASN A 116 -29.41 -9.40 -2.95
N LYS A 117 -29.90 -8.99 -4.14
CA LYS A 117 -30.23 -9.90 -5.25
C LYS A 117 -28.99 -10.22 -6.10
N GLY A 118 -28.51 -11.47 -6.06
CA GLY A 118 -27.51 -11.98 -7.02
C GLY A 118 -26.45 -12.94 -6.45
N PRO A 119 -25.63 -13.53 -7.32
CA PRO A 119 -24.57 -14.47 -6.94
C PRO A 119 -23.43 -13.79 -6.15
N VAL A 120 -22.57 -14.61 -5.53
CA VAL A 120 -21.41 -14.20 -4.72
C VAL A 120 -20.59 -13.07 -5.39
N GLY A 121 -20.22 -12.04 -4.62
CA GLY A 121 -19.45 -10.89 -5.13
C GLY A 121 -20.26 -9.58 -5.32
N ARG A 122 -21.48 -9.52 -4.78
CA ARG A 122 -22.41 -8.37 -4.87
C ARG A 122 -21.78 -7.02 -4.53
N LEU A 123 -20.98 -6.96 -3.46
CA LEU A 123 -20.34 -5.71 -3.03
C LEU A 123 -19.28 -5.24 -4.04
N ALA A 124 -18.45 -6.15 -4.57
CA ALA A 124 -17.49 -5.82 -5.62
C ALA A 124 -18.17 -5.29 -6.88
N ARG A 125 -19.31 -5.89 -7.24
CA ARG A 125 -20.18 -5.45 -8.33
C ARG A 125 -20.73 -4.05 -8.12
N ALA A 126 -21.33 -3.81 -6.96
CA ALA A 126 -21.84 -2.49 -6.58
C ALA A 126 -20.75 -1.40 -6.60
N MET A 127 -19.50 -1.77 -6.30
CA MET A 127 -18.35 -0.85 -6.36
C MET A 127 -17.75 -0.69 -7.77
N GLY A 128 -18.27 -1.39 -8.78
CA GLY A 128 -17.72 -1.37 -10.14
C GLY A 128 -16.38 -2.09 -10.28
N LEU A 129 -16.04 -2.99 -9.35
CA LEU A 129 -14.77 -3.71 -9.27
C LEU A 129 -14.83 -5.13 -9.87
N GLU A 130 -15.88 -5.49 -10.61
CA GLU A 130 -16.09 -6.86 -11.13
C GLU A 130 -14.96 -7.34 -12.05
N ASN A 131 -14.49 -6.45 -12.92
CA ASN A 131 -13.43 -6.75 -13.88
C ASN A 131 -12.04 -6.78 -13.24
N LYS A 132 -11.96 -6.39 -11.96
CA LYS A 132 -10.75 -6.33 -11.15
C LYS A 132 -10.91 -7.23 -9.93
N LYS A 133 -11.26 -8.50 -10.16
CA LYS A 133 -11.41 -9.49 -9.08
C LYS A 133 -10.12 -9.65 -8.27
N SER A 134 -8.96 -9.44 -8.90
CA SER A 134 -7.64 -9.33 -8.27
C SER A 134 -7.46 -8.11 -7.38
N ASP A 135 -8.38 -7.15 -7.40
CA ASP A 135 -8.34 -5.98 -6.52
C ASP A 135 -9.32 -6.16 -5.34
N TYR A 136 -9.98 -7.31 -5.27
CA TYR A 136 -11.01 -7.57 -4.26
C TYR A 136 -10.79 -8.85 -3.42
N LEU A 137 -10.09 -9.89 -3.93
CA LEU A 137 -10.20 -11.27 -3.37
C LEU A 137 -8.93 -12.05 -2.95
N ALA A 138 -7.74 -11.47 -2.73
CA ALA A 138 -6.61 -12.26 -2.20
C ALA A 138 -6.63 -12.25 -0.69
N ILE A 139 -7.29 -13.28 -0.18
CA ILE A 139 -7.00 -13.84 1.12
C ILE A 139 -6.22 -15.14 0.85
N VAL A 140 -4.93 -15.11 1.20
CA VAL A 140 -4.09 -16.26 1.59
C VAL A 140 -3.59 -17.16 0.44
N PHE A 141 -2.40 -16.87 -0.06
CA PHE A 141 -1.28 -17.82 -0.19
C PHE A 141 0.02 -17.00 -0.24
N VAL A 142 0.65 -16.82 0.92
CA VAL A 142 2.05 -16.37 0.99
C VAL A 142 2.89 -17.63 1.12
N ASP A 143 3.15 -18.28 -0.01
CA ASP A 143 4.37 -19.07 -0.14
C ASP A 143 5.49 -18.13 -0.61
N HIS A 144 6.58 -18.18 0.14
CA HIS A 144 7.55 -17.11 0.39
C HIS A 144 8.66 -17.03 -0.68
N GLU A 145 8.37 -16.98 -2.00
CA GLU A 145 9.47 -16.97 -3.00
C GLU A 145 9.36 -16.00 -4.19
N SER A 146 8.39 -15.08 -4.28
CA SER A 146 8.43 -14.04 -5.33
C SER A 146 7.90 -12.67 -4.87
N PRO A 147 8.76 -11.63 -4.73
CA PRO A 147 8.37 -10.38 -4.04
C PRO A 147 7.73 -9.27 -4.88
N GLU A 148 7.70 -9.33 -6.22
CA GLU A 148 7.65 -8.06 -6.97
C GLU A 148 6.31 -7.66 -7.63
N TRP A 149 5.29 -8.52 -7.74
CA TRP A 149 4.09 -8.19 -8.55
C TRP A 149 2.70 -8.52 -7.97
N VAL A 150 2.52 -8.63 -6.64
CA VAL A 150 1.20 -8.98 -6.04
C VAL A 150 0.56 -7.85 -5.20
N LEU A 151 1.12 -6.65 -5.15
CA LEU A 151 0.84 -5.72 -4.03
C LEU A 151 -0.08 -4.50 -4.30
N LEU A 152 -0.83 -4.41 -5.40
CA LEU A 152 -1.59 -3.17 -5.70
C LEU A 152 -3.11 -3.29 -5.71
N GLY A 153 -3.67 -4.49 -5.80
CA GLY A 153 -5.12 -4.67 -5.79
C GLY A 153 -5.70 -4.95 -4.40
N TYR A 154 -4.95 -5.60 -3.52
CA TYR A 154 -5.51 -6.34 -2.37
C TYR A 154 -5.58 -5.56 -1.04
N ASP A 155 -5.42 -4.24 -1.08
CA ASP A 155 -5.19 -3.44 0.13
C ASP A 155 -6.50 -2.92 0.75
N ILE A 156 -7.54 -2.58 -0.03
CA ILE A 156 -8.68 -1.82 0.52
C ILE A 156 -9.41 -2.58 1.63
N GLN A 157 -9.88 -3.81 1.38
CA GLN A 157 -10.64 -4.57 2.38
C GLN A 157 -9.78 -4.91 3.61
N ALA A 158 -8.55 -5.42 3.38
CA ALA A 158 -7.65 -5.78 4.46
C ALA A 158 -7.25 -4.57 5.31
N SER A 159 -6.97 -3.43 4.67
CA SER A 159 -6.69 -2.17 5.34
C SER A 159 -7.88 -1.67 6.14
N VAL A 160 -9.10 -1.70 5.59
CA VAL A 160 -10.32 -1.34 6.34
C VAL A 160 -10.52 -2.26 7.54
N HIS A 161 -10.31 -3.57 7.41
CA HIS A 161 -10.38 -4.51 8.54
C HIS A 161 -9.32 -4.21 9.60
N HIS A 162 -8.09 -3.90 9.19
CA HIS A 162 -7.01 -3.50 10.09
C HIS A 162 -7.35 -2.19 10.81
N LEU A 163 -7.94 -1.22 10.10
CA LEU A 163 -8.43 0.04 10.67
C LEU A 163 -9.56 -0.17 11.68
N CYS A 164 -10.48 -1.12 11.45
CA CYS A 164 -11.52 -1.49 12.44
C CYS A 164 -10.88 -1.87 13.79
N SER A 165 -9.86 -2.72 13.76
CA SER A 165 -9.12 -3.13 14.96
C SER A 165 -8.35 -1.96 15.57
N ARG A 166 -7.73 -1.12 14.75
CA ARG A 166 -6.91 0.02 15.19
C ARG A 166 -7.73 1.15 15.83
N VAL A 167 -8.96 1.37 15.34
CA VAL A 167 -9.89 2.36 15.90
C VAL A 167 -10.56 1.84 17.18
N GLY A 168 -10.58 0.52 17.39
CA GLY A 168 -11.15 -0.10 18.58
C GLY A 168 -12.67 -0.27 18.48
N LEU A 169 -13.19 -0.64 17.30
CA LEU A 169 -14.60 -1.01 17.16
C LEU A 169 -14.86 -2.34 17.91
N ASP A 170 -15.99 -2.42 18.62
CA ASP A 170 -16.38 -3.65 19.31
C ASP A 170 -17.08 -4.60 18.34
N PHE A 171 -16.53 -5.79 18.15
CA PHE A 171 -17.09 -6.78 17.23
C PHE A 171 -18.43 -7.35 17.70
N ASN A 172 -18.73 -7.28 19.01
CA ASN A 172 -19.98 -7.81 19.56
C ASN A 172 -21.17 -6.88 19.34
N VAL A 173 -20.94 -5.60 19.03
CA VAL A 173 -21.97 -4.56 18.91
C VAL A 173 -22.42 -4.43 17.45
N LYS A 174 -23.73 -4.19 17.19
CA LYS A 174 -24.25 -3.95 15.83
C LYS A 174 -23.61 -2.68 15.25
N PHE A 175 -23.52 -2.59 13.92
CA PHE A 175 -22.86 -1.46 13.25
C PHE A 175 -23.49 -0.10 13.60
N VAL A 176 -24.83 -0.07 13.73
CA VAL A 176 -25.60 1.14 14.05
C VAL A 176 -25.30 1.63 15.47
N ASP A 177 -25.01 0.71 16.38
CA ASP A 177 -24.75 1.01 17.80
C ASP A 177 -23.27 1.33 18.09
N GLN A 178 -22.41 1.34 17.07
CA GLN A 178 -21.00 1.67 17.24
C GLN A 178 -20.84 3.16 17.59
N PRO A 179 -19.83 3.54 18.39
CA PRO A 179 -19.58 4.93 18.72
C PRO A 179 -19.37 5.79 17.44
N PRO A 180 -20.17 6.84 17.20
CA PRO A 180 -20.11 7.62 15.95
C PRO A 180 -18.75 8.32 15.78
N ALA A 181 -18.10 8.71 16.89
CA ALA A 181 -16.75 9.27 16.87
C ALA A 181 -15.70 8.27 16.33
N ALA A 182 -15.85 6.98 16.64
CA ALA A 182 -14.97 5.93 16.17
C ALA A 182 -15.19 5.67 14.67
N LEU A 183 -16.45 5.54 14.23
CA LEU A 183 -16.79 5.40 12.81
C LEU A 183 -16.27 6.58 11.98
N GLY A 184 -16.48 7.81 12.43
CA GLY A 184 -15.98 9.00 11.74
C GLY A 184 -14.44 9.08 11.68
N LYS A 185 -13.72 8.53 12.66
CA LYS A 185 -12.27 8.39 12.60
C LYS A 185 -11.86 7.31 11.58
N LEU A 186 -12.57 6.19 11.56
CA LEU A 186 -12.33 5.10 10.61
C LEU A 186 -12.52 5.57 9.16
N PHE A 187 -13.61 6.27 8.84
CA PHE A 187 -13.87 6.74 7.47
C PHE A 187 -12.82 7.73 6.98
N ARG A 188 -12.38 8.66 7.83
CA ARG A 188 -11.27 9.58 7.50
C ARG A 188 -9.97 8.84 7.22
N LEU A 189 -9.64 7.84 8.04
CA LEU A 189 -8.44 7.03 7.85
C LEU A 189 -8.53 6.17 6.59
N ALA A 190 -9.70 5.60 6.30
CA ALA A 190 -9.93 4.80 5.11
C ALA A 190 -9.78 5.63 3.83
N ARG A 191 -10.35 6.84 3.77
CA ARG A 191 -10.16 7.77 2.65
C ARG A 191 -8.70 8.21 2.48
N HIS A 192 -8.00 8.42 3.58
CA HIS A 192 -6.59 8.79 3.54
C HIS A 192 -5.70 7.67 2.99
N SER A 193 -5.96 6.42 3.41
CA SER A 193 -5.24 5.25 2.89
C SER A 193 -5.62 4.91 1.45
N HIS A 194 -6.91 5.05 1.12
CA HIS A 194 -7.50 4.61 -0.14
C HIS A 194 -8.34 5.74 -0.74
N PRO A 195 -7.72 6.66 -1.52
CA PRO A 195 -8.43 7.78 -2.15
C PRO A 195 -9.58 7.35 -3.08
N GLU A 196 -9.57 6.11 -3.57
CA GLU A 196 -10.68 5.54 -4.35
C GLU A 196 -11.99 5.46 -3.56
N LEU A 197 -11.93 5.37 -2.22
CA LEU A 197 -13.11 5.33 -1.38
C LEU A 197 -13.85 6.68 -1.31
N GLU A 198 -13.15 7.79 -1.62
CA GLU A 198 -13.74 9.14 -1.61
C GLU A 198 -14.79 9.33 -2.72
N ARG A 199 -14.80 8.45 -3.73
CA ARG A 199 -15.77 8.50 -4.84
C ARG A 199 -17.17 8.04 -4.44
N PHE A 200 -17.31 7.33 -3.32
CA PHE A 200 -18.57 6.76 -2.88
C PHE A 200 -19.32 7.72 -1.95
N GLN A 201 -20.55 8.05 -2.31
CA GLN A 201 -21.35 9.01 -1.56
C GLN A 201 -21.58 8.54 -0.11
N ASN A 202 -21.40 9.43 0.86
CA ASN A 202 -21.59 9.14 2.29
C ASN A 202 -20.77 7.93 2.79
N ASP A 203 -19.60 7.67 2.19
CA ASP A 203 -18.70 6.56 2.56
C ASP A 203 -19.41 5.18 2.55
N TRP A 204 -20.44 4.99 1.71
CA TRP A 204 -21.29 3.78 1.76
C TRP A 204 -20.51 2.48 1.51
N ALA A 205 -19.49 2.55 0.64
CA ALA A 205 -18.62 1.41 0.34
C ALA A 205 -17.80 0.99 1.57
N THR A 206 -17.20 1.96 2.27
CA THR A 206 -16.47 1.69 3.51
C THR A 206 -17.41 1.15 4.59
N ALA A 207 -18.60 1.72 4.74
CA ALA A 207 -19.60 1.23 5.69
C ALA A 207 -20.00 -0.22 5.40
N ALA A 208 -20.17 -0.60 4.13
CA ALA A 208 -20.49 -1.97 3.74
C ALA A 208 -19.35 -2.95 4.09
N LEU A 209 -18.09 -2.59 3.80
CA LEU A 209 -16.92 -3.39 4.17
C LEU A 209 -16.82 -3.59 5.69
N VAL A 210 -17.06 -2.53 6.48
CA VAL A 210 -17.06 -2.62 7.94
C VAL A 210 -18.19 -3.54 8.43
N ARG A 211 -19.41 -3.38 7.93
CA ARG A 211 -20.55 -4.26 8.29
C ARG A 211 -20.23 -5.73 8.03
N GLN A 212 -19.71 -6.03 6.84
CA GLN A 212 -19.32 -7.39 6.46
C GLN A 212 -18.24 -7.94 7.41
N TYR A 213 -17.25 -7.14 7.76
CA TYR A 213 -16.19 -7.52 8.70
C TYR A 213 -16.73 -7.85 10.09
N LEU A 214 -17.55 -6.97 10.67
CA LEU A 214 -18.15 -7.16 11.99
C LEU A 214 -19.03 -8.42 12.02
N GLN A 215 -19.86 -8.62 11.00
CA GLN A 215 -20.71 -9.81 10.86
C GLN A 215 -19.87 -11.10 10.80
N ASN A 216 -18.86 -11.14 9.93
CA ASN A 216 -17.97 -12.29 9.81
C ASN A 216 -17.23 -12.58 11.11
N LYS A 217 -16.79 -11.55 11.83
CA LYS A 217 -16.10 -11.70 13.10
C LYS A 217 -17.01 -12.28 14.18
N ARG A 218 -18.24 -11.80 14.30
CA ARG A 218 -19.26 -12.39 15.20
C ARG A 218 -19.56 -13.84 14.87
N LYS A 219 -19.76 -14.17 13.59
CA LYS A 219 -19.98 -15.56 13.15
C LYS A 219 -18.84 -16.47 13.57
N GLN A 220 -17.59 -16.02 13.40
CA GLN A 220 -16.40 -16.77 13.84
C GLN A 220 -16.35 -16.96 15.35
N GLU A 221 -16.64 -15.91 16.13
CA GLU A 221 -16.65 -15.99 17.59
C GLU A 221 -17.76 -16.89 18.11
N ASN A 222 -18.96 -16.83 17.52
CA ASN A 222 -20.07 -17.72 17.86
C ASN A 222 -19.74 -19.18 17.53
N LYS A 223 -19.15 -19.45 16.36
CA LYS A 223 -18.68 -20.80 15.99
C LYS A 223 -17.63 -21.31 16.98
N LYS A 224 -16.70 -20.45 17.40
CA LYS A 224 -15.69 -20.80 18.41
C LYS A 224 -16.33 -21.09 19.77
N ARG A 225 -17.25 -20.25 20.24
CA ARG A 225 -18.00 -20.46 21.50
C ARG A 225 -18.80 -21.75 21.48
N LYS A 226 -19.50 -22.07 20.38
CA LYS A 226 -20.24 -23.33 20.22
C LYS A 226 -19.30 -24.54 20.27
N ALA A 227 -18.16 -24.45 19.59
CA ALA A 227 -17.15 -25.52 19.60
C ALA A 227 -16.48 -25.74 20.97
N GLU A 228 -16.42 -24.71 21.83
CA GLU A 228 -15.93 -24.78 23.21
C GLU A 228 -17.00 -25.26 24.19
N ALA A 229 -18.26 -24.83 24.01
CA ALA A 229 -19.40 -25.17 24.88
C ALA A 229 -19.92 -26.60 24.68
N GLU A 230 -19.67 -27.21 23.54
CA GLU A 230 -19.98 -28.62 23.28
C GLU A 230 -18.74 -29.45 23.63
N PRO A 231 -18.60 -29.97 24.87
CA PRO A 231 -17.38 -30.62 25.34
C PRO A 231 -17.18 -31.93 24.59
N ARG A 232 -16.54 -31.87 23.42
CA ARG A 232 -16.04 -32.99 22.60
C ARG A 232 -16.74 -34.32 22.90
N ASN A 233 -18.07 -34.37 22.75
CA ASN A 233 -18.79 -35.64 22.69
C ASN A 233 -18.56 -36.23 21.28
N ARG A 234 -17.28 -36.27 20.87
CA ARG A 234 -16.70 -36.90 19.68
C ARG A 234 -16.76 -38.42 19.81
N GLY A 235 -17.70 -38.93 20.60
CA GLY A 235 -18.12 -40.31 20.61
C GLY A 235 -18.83 -40.64 19.30
N ASN A 236 -18.03 -40.89 18.27
CA ASN A 236 -18.28 -41.99 17.35
C ASN A 236 -19.62 -41.98 16.60
N LYS A 237 -19.95 -40.89 15.90
CA LYS A 237 -20.81 -41.00 14.72
C LYS A 237 -20.09 -40.42 13.51
N ARG A 238 -19.44 -41.34 12.79
CA ARG A 238 -19.20 -41.21 11.35
C ARG A 238 -20.56 -41.15 10.64
N SER A 239 -21.35 -40.10 10.88
CA SER A 239 -22.42 -39.71 9.96
C SER A 239 -21.70 -39.13 8.76
N ARG A 240 -21.23 -40.04 7.91
CA ARG A 240 -21.00 -39.75 6.51
C ARG A 240 -22.38 -39.33 5.99
N PHE A 241 -22.43 -38.17 5.34
CA PHE A 241 -23.34 -37.94 4.24
C PHE A 241 -24.77 -37.54 4.61
N ASP A 242 -24.95 -36.34 5.20
CA ASP A 242 -26.12 -35.47 4.99
C ASP A 242 -25.95 -34.17 5.79
N ASP A 243 -24.89 -33.40 5.47
CA ASP A 243 -24.71 -32.02 5.96
C ASP A 243 -24.40 -31.14 4.74
N TYR A 244 -25.35 -31.11 3.81
CA TYR A 244 -25.57 -29.90 3.00
C TYR A 244 -26.12 -28.89 4.01
N ASP A 245 -25.27 -28.06 4.62
CA ASP A 245 -24.90 -26.73 4.12
C ASP A 245 -26.12 -25.92 3.61
N ASP A 246 -27.25 -26.11 4.30
CA ASP A 246 -28.45 -25.27 4.28
C ASP A 246 -28.30 -24.20 5.38
N ASP A 247 -27.25 -23.39 5.26
CA ASP A 247 -27.05 -22.13 6.02
C ASP A 247 -27.49 -20.93 5.14
N GLU A 248 -28.44 -21.18 4.22
CA GLU A 248 -29.36 -20.18 3.71
C GLU A 248 -30.48 -20.03 4.76
N GLU A 249 -30.38 -19.02 5.62
CA GLU A 249 -31.48 -18.30 6.30
C GLU A 249 -31.07 -17.87 7.70
N ASP A 250 -30.45 -16.68 7.79
CA ASP A 250 -30.84 -15.70 8.81
C ASP A 250 -30.31 -14.31 8.40
N ASN A 251 -30.77 -13.85 7.24
CA ASN A 251 -30.91 -12.41 7.03
C ASN A 251 -32.28 -12.10 7.64
N GLU A 252 -32.32 -11.95 8.97
CA GLU A 252 -33.45 -11.30 9.62
C GLU A 252 -33.62 -9.94 8.94
N ASP A 253 -34.61 -9.86 8.07
CA ASP A 253 -35.27 -8.63 7.64
C ASP A 253 -35.81 -7.95 8.91
N GLU A 254 -34.93 -7.33 9.69
CA GLU A 254 -35.27 -6.24 10.62
C GLU A 254 -35.55 -4.98 9.78
N ASP A 255 -36.49 -5.08 8.83
CA ASP A 255 -37.20 -3.91 8.34
C ASP A 255 -38.22 -3.57 9.43
N GLU A 256 -37.94 -2.45 10.07
CA GLU A 256 -38.76 -1.73 11.03
C GLU A 256 -40.25 -1.79 10.62
N GLU A 257 -41.04 -2.56 11.36
CA GLU A 257 -42.49 -2.37 11.46
C GLU A 257 -42.75 -0.95 12.00
N GLU A 258 -42.78 0.04 11.11
CA GLU A 258 -43.45 1.32 11.33
C GLU A 258 -44.64 1.48 10.39
N THR A 259 -45.50 0.45 10.32
CA THR A 259 -46.91 0.62 9.94
C THR A 259 -47.83 -0.06 10.95
N ARG A 260 -47.81 0.46 12.18
CA ARG A 260 -49.03 0.45 13.00
C ARG A 260 -50.13 1.18 12.23
N ARG A 261 -51.04 0.43 11.60
CA ARG A 261 -52.50 0.71 11.59
C ARG A 261 -53.28 -0.44 10.95
N GLY A 262 -53.74 -1.34 11.83
CA GLY A 262 -55.11 -1.85 11.81
C GLY A 262 -55.51 -2.78 10.67
N SER A 263 -55.17 -4.07 10.79
CA SER A 263 -55.96 -5.13 10.16
C SER A 263 -56.79 -5.84 11.22
N GLY A 264 -57.85 -5.15 11.63
CA GLY A 264 -58.94 -5.73 12.40
C GLY A 264 -59.72 -6.69 11.51
N ARG A 265 -59.81 -7.94 11.95
CA ARG A 265 -60.87 -8.86 11.52
C ARG A 265 -62.22 -8.23 11.86
N SER A 266 -62.93 -7.75 10.85
CA SER A 266 -64.38 -7.65 10.88
C SER A 266 -64.89 -7.89 9.48
N ALA A 267 -65.40 -9.11 9.30
CA ALA A 267 -66.34 -9.43 8.25
C ALA A 267 -67.60 -8.57 8.38
N ALA A 268 -68.30 -8.46 7.25
CA ALA A 268 -69.66 -7.95 7.06
C ALA A 268 -69.79 -6.46 6.66
N ALA A 269 -70.05 -6.32 5.36
CA ALA A 269 -71.15 -5.53 4.78
C ALA A 269 -71.29 -4.07 5.21
N ALA A 270 -70.97 -3.15 4.30
CA ALA A 270 -71.91 -2.13 3.84
C ALA A 270 -71.27 -1.30 2.71
N SER A 271 -72.07 -1.12 1.67
CA SER A 271 -71.96 -0.17 0.57
C SER A 271 -71.88 1.30 1.01
N GLY A 272 -71.18 2.11 0.22
CA GLY A 272 -71.17 3.57 0.24
C GLY A 272 -69.88 4.03 -0.44
N ASP A 273 -69.82 4.29 -1.74
CA ASP A 273 -70.60 5.29 -2.49
C ASP A 273 -70.51 6.64 -1.78
N LEU A 274 -69.46 7.39 -2.11
CA LEU A 274 -69.29 8.82 -1.85
C LEU A 274 -68.21 9.32 -2.81
N ASP A 275 -68.70 9.74 -3.98
CA ASP A 275 -68.21 10.89 -4.72
C ASP A 275 -67.94 12.04 -3.73
N GLU A 276 -66.75 12.61 -3.76
CA GLU A 276 -66.56 13.99 -3.35
C GLU A 276 -65.45 14.58 -4.22
N ASP A 277 -65.94 15.32 -5.22
CA ASP A 277 -65.25 16.32 -5.99
C ASP A 277 -64.36 17.17 -5.07
N ILE A 278 -63.05 17.20 -5.35
CA ILE A 278 -62.19 18.27 -4.86
C ILE A 278 -61.78 19.09 -6.06
N ASP A 279 -62.42 20.25 -6.10
CA ASP A 279 -62.34 21.28 -7.08
C ASP A 279 -60.92 21.80 -7.29
N GLU A 280 -60.71 22.15 -8.55
CA GLU A 280 -59.74 23.09 -9.06
C GLU A 280 -59.74 24.37 -8.20
N ASP A 281 -58.58 24.77 -7.70
CA ASP A 281 -58.29 26.18 -7.48
C ASP A 281 -56.93 26.49 -8.12
N GLU A 282 -57.04 26.98 -9.36
CA GLU A 282 -56.12 27.96 -9.92
C GLU A 282 -56.00 29.15 -8.96
N ASP A 283 -54.78 29.53 -8.60
CA ASP A 283 -54.42 30.93 -8.32
C ASP A 283 -52.90 31.05 -8.40
N ALA A 284 -52.37 31.63 -9.47
CA ALA A 284 -52.21 33.08 -9.68
C ALA A 284 -50.86 33.59 -9.15
N ALA A 285 -50.00 33.88 -10.12
CA ALA A 285 -49.12 35.04 -10.24
C ALA A 285 -48.62 35.76 -8.95
N SER A 286 -47.30 35.85 -8.83
CA SER A 286 -46.56 37.12 -8.66
C SER A 286 -45.06 36.80 -8.78
N ASP A 287 -44.28 37.37 -9.71
CA ASP A 287 -44.00 38.79 -9.95
C ASP A 287 -43.08 39.41 -8.87
N ALA A 288 -42.19 40.30 -9.32
CA ALA A 288 -41.17 41.08 -8.58
C ALA A 288 -39.80 40.39 -8.38
N ASP A 289 -38.76 40.76 -9.14
CA ASP A 289 -37.88 41.95 -9.00
C ASP A 289 -36.57 41.56 -8.29
N GLU A 290 -35.46 41.51 -9.03
CA GLU A 290 -34.32 42.47 -8.98
C GLU A 290 -33.04 41.87 -9.60
#